data_AF-A0A5B1B3L9-F1
#
_entry.id   AF-A0A5B1B3L9-F1
#
_cell.length_a   1.000
_cell.length_b   1.000
_cell.length_c   1.000
_cell.angle_alpha   90.00
_cell.angle_beta   90.00
_cell.angle_gamma   90.00
#
_symmetry.space_group_name_H-M   'P 1'
#
loop_
_entity.id
_entity.type
_entity.pdbx_description
1 polymer ?
#
loop_
_entity_poly.entity_id
_entity_poly.type
_entity_poly.pdbx_seq_one_letter_code
_entity_poly.pdbx_strand_id
1 'polypeptide(L)'
;MQPVQQRKAPAKWSNVDGVVVTGHVLDPASTPELKDLPAGVARVVVAADDAAKPIEQWVLGSPVTVDLDGTIYNLGVITAVDEARHWIVVDLINPLLVQQDARLITTW
;
A
#
# COMPACT_ATOMS: atom_id res chain seq x y z
N MET A 1 6.27 -5.59 -27.49
CA MET A 1 6.20 -5.73 -26.02
C MET A 1 6.04 -4.34 -25.46
N GLN A 2 4.85 -3.96 -25.01
CA GLN A 2 4.72 -2.68 -24.29
C GLN A 2 5.54 -2.81 -23.00
N PRO A 3 6.24 -1.75 -22.56
CA PRO A 3 6.82 -1.77 -21.22
C PRO A 3 5.67 -2.12 -20.27
N VAL A 4 5.94 -2.96 -19.29
CA VAL A 4 5.03 -3.10 -18.14
C VAL A 4 5.01 -1.72 -17.50
N GLN A 5 4.16 -0.82 -18.02
CA GLN A 5 3.72 0.38 -17.34
C GLN A 5 3.34 -0.14 -15.98
N GLN A 6 4.10 0.28 -14.97
CA GLN A 6 3.94 -0.09 -13.58
C GLN A 6 2.46 0.00 -13.24
N ARG A 7 1.76 -1.15 -13.31
CA ARG A 7 0.36 -1.20 -12.92
C ARG A 7 0.43 -1.05 -11.41
N LYS A 8 0.11 0.15 -10.92
CA LYS A 8 -0.10 0.42 -9.51
C LYS A 8 -1.00 -0.68 -8.98
N ALA A 9 -0.45 -1.62 -8.20
CA ALA A 9 -1.13 -2.86 -7.89
C ALA A 9 -2.41 -2.55 -7.07
N PRO A 10 -3.60 -3.03 -7.49
CA PRO A 10 -4.83 -2.79 -6.77
C PRO A 10 -4.76 -3.37 -5.36
N ALA A 11 -5.16 -2.57 -4.37
CA ALA A 11 -5.15 -2.92 -2.97
C ALA A 11 -6.52 -2.74 -2.34
N LYS A 12 -6.79 -3.50 -1.28
CA LYS A 12 -8.02 -3.42 -0.49
C LYS A 12 -7.70 -3.55 1.00
N TRP A 13 -8.42 -2.80 1.81
CA TRP A 13 -8.41 -2.91 3.27
C TRP A 13 -9.80 -2.63 3.81
N SER A 14 -10.04 -3.06 5.05
CA SER A 14 -11.29 -2.79 5.75
C SER A 14 -11.03 -2.23 7.14
N ASN A 15 -11.91 -1.36 7.60
CA ASN A 15 -11.93 -0.95 9.00
C ASN A 15 -12.57 -2.05 9.90
N VAL A 16 -12.59 -1.80 11.20
CA VAL A 16 -13.21 -2.69 12.21
C VAL A 16 -14.72 -2.87 12.03
N ASP A 17 -15.38 -1.93 11.33
CA ASP A 17 -16.82 -1.97 11.01
C ASP A 17 -17.13 -2.71 9.69
N GLY A 18 -16.11 -3.22 8.99
CA GLY A 18 -16.27 -3.94 7.73
C GLY A 18 -16.47 -3.06 6.49
N VAL A 19 -16.28 -1.74 6.60
CA VAL A 19 -16.23 -0.84 5.44
C VAL A 19 -14.98 -1.14 4.63
N VAL A 20 -15.16 -1.49 3.36
CA VAL A 20 -14.07 -1.79 2.43
C VAL A 20 -13.67 -0.55 1.65
N VAL A 21 -12.37 -0.27 1.63
CA VAL A 21 -11.76 0.78 0.81
C VAL A 21 -10.88 0.12 -0.25
N THR A 22 -10.93 0.65 -1.47
CA THR A 22 -10.04 0.26 -2.57
C THR A 22 -8.96 1.32 -2.76
N GLY A 23 -7.80 0.88 -3.22
CA GLY A 23 -6.69 1.75 -3.50
C GLY A 23 -5.65 1.09 -4.39
N HIS A 24 -4.47 1.71 -4.44
CA HIS A 24 -3.35 1.21 -5.23
C HIS A 24 -1.99 1.53 -4.61
N VAL A 25 -1.02 0.64 -4.81
CA VAL A 25 0.37 0.84 -4.36
C VAL A 25 1.04 1.96 -5.15
N LEU A 26 1.75 2.86 -4.45
CA LEU A 26 2.50 3.97 -5.07
C LEU A 26 3.89 3.52 -5.54
N ASP A 27 4.29 3.98 -6.73
CA ASP A 27 5.65 3.84 -7.23
C ASP A 27 6.54 4.95 -6.64
N PRO A 28 7.65 4.62 -5.96
CA PRO A 28 8.53 5.64 -5.40
C PRO A 28 9.24 6.49 -6.46
N ALA A 29 9.45 5.99 -7.68
CA ALA A 29 10.08 6.78 -8.74
C ALA A 29 9.20 7.97 -9.17
N SER A 30 7.88 7.84 -9.08
CA SER A 30 6.91 8.88 -9.45
C SER A 30 6.31 9.62 -8.26
N THR A 31 6.70 9.29 -7.02
CA THR A 31 6.05 9.81 -5.80
C THR A 31 7.09 10.36 -4.82
N PRO A 32 7.56 11.60 -5.02
CA PRO A 32 8.67 12.18 -4.25
C PRO A 32 8.36 12.36 -2.75
N GLU A 33 7.09 12.45 -2.36
CA GLU A 33 6.66 12.58 -0.97
C GLU A 33 6.97 11.33 -0.12
N LEU A 34 7.24 10.18 -0.75
CA LEU A 34 7.59 8.96 -0.02
C LEU A 34 8.92 9.06 0.74
N LYS A 35 9.80 9.98 0.35
CA LYS A 35 11.09 10.22 1.02
C LYS A 35 10.93 10.69 2.47
N ASP A 36 9.77 11.25 2.82
CA ASP A 36 9.50 11.81 4.14
C ASP A 36 8.99 10.75 5.14
N LEU A 37 8.82 9.49 4.68
CA LEU A 37 8.36 8.39 5.51
C LEU A 37 9.50 7.73 6.30
N PRO A 38 9.26 7.24 7.53
CA PRO A 38 10.34 6.72 8.36
C PRO A 38 10.97 5.44 7.80
N ALA A 39 12.30 5.45 7.69
CA ALA A 39 13.14 4.31 7.31
C ALA A 39 13.28 3.27 8.43
N GLY A 40 13.30 1.96 8.11
CA GLY A 40 13.72 0.92 9.07
C GLY A 40 12.90 -0.38 9.04
N VAL A 41 11.71 -0.37 8.43
CA VAL A 41 10.87 -1.55 8.18
C VAL A 41 10.48 -1.55 6.70
N ALA A 42 10.41 -2.73 6.08
CA ALA A 42 9.88 -2.84 4.72
C ALA A 42 8.44 -2.33 4.72
N ARG A 43 8.22 -1.18 4.05
CA ARG A 43 6.94 -0.48 3.99
C ARG A 43 6.53 -0.20 2.57
N VAL A 44 5.23 -0.16 2.37
CA VAL A 44 4.60 0.34 1.14
C VAL A 44 3.53 1.35 1.49
N VAL A 45 3.27 2.26 0.54
CA VAL A 45 2.18 3.22 0.64
C VAL A 45 1.09 2.84 -0.34
N VAL A 46 -0.14 2.87 0.16
CA VAL A 46 -1.34 2.65 -0.64
C VAL A 46 -2.18 3.92 -0.61
N ALA A 47 -2.54 4.43 -1.79
CA ALA A 47 -3.45 5.55 -1.93
C ALA A 47 -4.88 5.03 -2.12
N ALA A 48 -5.86 5.61 -1.43
CA ALA A 48 -7.27 5.32 -1.69
C ALA A 48 -7.69 5.87 -3.06
N ASP A 49 -8.53 5.11 -3.78
CA ASP A 49 -9.04 5.54 -5.08
C ASP A 49 -10.12 6.62 -4.95
N ASP A 50 -10.88 6.59 -3.84
CA ASP A 50 -11.93 7.57 -3.53
C ASP A 50 -11.44 8.55 -2.46
N ALA A 51 -10.84 9.65 -2.91
CA ALA A 51 -10.37 10.71 -2.03
C ALA A 51 -11.51 11.50 -1.35
N ALA A 52 -12.79 11.29 -1.72
CA ALA A 52 -13.90 11.89 -0.99
C ALA A 52 -14.25 11.11 0.29
N LYS A 53 -13.76 9.87 0.43
CA LYS A 53 -13.92 9.08 1.65
C LYS A 53 -12.74 9.33 2.59
N PRO A 54 -12.99 9.82 3.81
CA PRO A 54 -11.94 9.95 4.81
C PRO A 54 -11.37 8.58 5.17
N ILE A 55 -10.06 8.52 5.37
CA ILE A 55 -9.39 7.37 5.98
C ILE A 55 -9.21 7.70 7.45
N GLU A 56 -10.05 7.13 8.31
CA GLU A 56 -9.96 7.41 9.75
C GLU A 56 -8.91 6.52 10.42
N GLN A 57 -8.39 6.95 11.59
CA GLN A 57 -7.31 6.25 12.32
C GLN A 57 -7.67 4.82 12.78
N TRP A 58 -8.95 4.45 12.85
CA TRP A 58 -9.38 3.10 13.26
C TRP A 58 -8.98 1.96 12.31
N VAL A 59 -8.45 2.28 11.13
CA VAL A 59 -7.92 1.27 10.20
C VAL A 59 -6.52 0.79 10.61
N LEU A 60 -5.87 1.43 11.58
CA LEU A 60 -4.59 0.99 12.11
C LEU A 60 -4.71 -0.45 12.65
N GLY A 61 -3.75 -1.30 12.31
CA GLY A 61 -3.78 -2.73 12.65
C GLY A 61 -4.60 -3.59 11.67
N SER A 62 -5.37 -3.01 10.75
CA SER A 62 -6.09 -3.78 9.74
C SER A 62 -5.13 -4.45 8.75
N PRO A 63 -5.45 -5.67 8.28
CA PRO A 63 -4.70 -6.30 7.20
C PRO A 63 -5.01 -5.62 5.87
N VAL A 64 -4.01 -5.61 4.99
CA VAL A 64 -4.13 -5.13 3.60
C VAL A 64 -3.91 -6.29 2.64
N THR A 65 -4.75 -6.40 1.63
CA THR A 65 -4.57 -7.35 0.53
C THR A 65 -4.31 -6.62 -0.78
N VAL A 66 -3.60 -7.30 -1.68
CA VAL A 66 -3.29 -6.81 -3.04
C VAL A 66 -3.71 -7.87 -4.06
N ASP A 67 -4.26 -7.42 -5.18
CA ASP A 67 -4.56 -8.27 -6.34
C ASP A 67 -3.43 -8.14 -7.36
N LEU A 68 -2.79 -9.26 -7.67
CA LEU A 68 -1.72 -9.35 -8.65
C LEU A 68 -2.10 -10.42 -9.68
N ASP A 69 -2.39 -9.95 -10.89
CA ASP A 69 -2.82 -10.79 -12.02
C ASP A 69 -3.99 -11.73 -11.67
N GLY A 70 -4.96 -11.25 -10.88
CA GLY A 70 -6.17 -12.00 -10.50
C GLY A 70 -5.99 -12.88 -9.26
N THR A 71 -4.83 -12.84 -8.61
CA THR A 71 -4.56 -13.56 -7.36
C THR A 71 -4.46 -12.59 -6.19
N ILE A 72 -5.20 -12.86 -5.11
CA ILE A 72 -5.22 -12.02 -3.91
C ILE A 72 -4.17 -12.51 -2.91
N TYR A 73 -3.32 -11.60 -2.45
CA TYR A 73 -2.28 -11.87 -1.47
C TYR A 73 -2.39 -10.93 -0.27
N ASN A 74 -1.94 -11.40 0.90
CA ASN A 74 -1.77 -10.55 2.08
C ASN A 74 -0.48 -9.72 1.91
N LEU A 75 -0.63 -8.39 1.93
CA LEU A 75 0.46 -7.44 1.79
C LEU A 75 1.11 -7.11 3.13
N GLY A 76 0.31 -6.95 4.18
CA GLY A 76 0.78 -6.54 5.49
C GLY A 76 -0.29 -5.92 6.36
N VAL A 77 0.12 -5.07 7.31
CA VAL A 77 -0.73 -4.43 8.30
C VAL A 77 -0.56 -2.91 8.26
N ILE A 78 -1.66 -2.17 8.38
CA ILE A 78 -1.64 -0.71 8.41
C ILE A 78 -0.99 -0.20 9.70
N THR A 79 0.02 0.67 9.57
CA THR A 79 0.77 1.25 10.70
C THR A 79 0.71 2.77 10.79
N ALA A 80 0.31 3.45 9.71
CA ALA A 80 0.05 4.89 9.74
C ALA A 80 -1.00 5.29 8.70
N VAL A 81 -1.62 6.46 8.91
CA VAL A 81 -2.55 7.11 8.00
C VAL A 81 -2.07 8.54 7.74
N ASP A 82 -1.99 8.93 6.47
CA ASP A 82 -1.83 10.32 6.04
C ASP A 82 -3.19 10.81 5.51
N GLU A 83 -3.95 11.47 6.39
CA GLU A 83 -5.31 11.93 6.10
C GLU A 83 -5.32 13.00 5.00
N ALA A 84 -4.31 13.87 4.95
CA ALA A 84 -4.24 14.94 3.96
C ALA A 84 -4.01 14.40 2.54
N ARG A 85 -3.23 13.32 2.43
CA ARG A 85 -2.91 12.69 1.14
C ARG A 85 -3.83 11.51 0.80
N HIS A 86 -4.73 11.12 1.71
CA HIS A 86 -5.56 9.91 1.62
C HIS A 86 -4.74 8.64 1.41
N TRP A 87 -3.67 8.49 2.20
CA TRP A 87 -2.76 7.35 2.13
C TRP A 87 -2.76 6.53 3.42
N ILE A 88 -2.42 5.26 3.27
CA ILE A 88 -2.04 4.38 4.37
C ILE A 88 -0.59 3.92 4.18
N VAL A 89 0.11 3.74 5.30
CA VAL A 89 1.43 3.09 5.35
C VAL A 89 1.22 1.68 5.87
N VAL A 90 1.78 0.71 5.14
CA VAL A 90 1.63 -0.71 5.44
C VAL A 90 2.99 -1.31 5.75
N ASP A 91 3.15 -1.87 6.94
CA ASP A 91 4.30 -2.69 7.30
C ASP A 91 4.10 -4.10 6.72
N LEU A 92 5.08 -4.56 5.96
CA LEU A 92 4.96 -5.75 5.13
C LEU A 92 5.14 -7.03 5.95
N ILE A 93 4.23 -8.00 5.75
CA ILE A 93 4.35 -9.35 6.33
C ILE A 93 4.94 -10.27 5.26
N ASN A 94 6.14 -10.79 5.51
CA ASN A 94 6.99 -11.35 4.48
C ASN A 94 6.67 -12.83 4.15
N PRO A 95 5.82 -13.10 3.15
CA PRO A 95 6.15 -14.07 2.10
C PRO A 95 5.95 -13.55 0.65
N LEU A 96 5.14 -12.51 0.43
CA LEU A 96 4.75 -12.06 -0.92
C LEU A 96 5.87 -11.33 -1.69
N LEU A 97 6.59 -10.44 -1.01
CA LEU A 97 7.57 -9.56 -1.65
C LEU A 97 8.91 -10.24 -1.90
N VAL A 98 9.26 -11.24 -1.08
CA VAL A 98 10.41 -12.12 -1.34
C VAL A 98 10.16 -13.03 -2.55
N GLN A 99 8.91 -13.38 -2.86
CA GLN A 99 8.58 -14.27 -3.98
C GLN A 99 8.49 -13.59 -5.35
N GLN A 100 8.33 -12.26 -5.40
CA GLN A 100 8.08 -11.55 -6.66
C GLN A 100 9.24 -10.68 -7.17
N ASP A 101 10.41 -10.69 -6.53
CA ASP A 101 11.50 -9.76 -6.87
C ASP A 101 11.03 -8.29 -6.96
N ALA A 102 9.92 -7.99 -6.26
CA ALA A 102 9.39 -6.65 -6.12
C ALA A 102 10.41 -5.92 -5.27
N ARG A 103 11.40 -5.32 -5.94
CA ARG A 103 12.51 -4.60 -5.33
C ARG A 103 11.92 -3.62 -4.36
N LEU A 104 11.97 -4.00 -3.09
CA LEU A 104 11.83 -3.09 -1.99
C LEU A 104 12.92 -2.05 -2.23
N ILE A 105 12.53 -0.82 -2.51
CA ILE A 105 13.49 0.26 -2.72
C ILE A 105 14.13 0.53 -1.36
N THR A 106 15.33 -0.03 -1.16
CA THR A 106 16.08 0.04 0.11
C THR A 106 17.15 1.12 0.10
N THR A 107 17.25 1.92 -0.95
CA THR A 107 18.27 2.96 -1.08
C THR A 107 17.61 4.33 -1.21
N TRP A 108 17.90 5.18 -0.23
CA TRP A 108 17.50 6.58 -0.08
C TRP A 108 18.32 7.52 -0.97
#